data_AF-A0A538B4H7-F1
#
_entry.id   AF-A0A538B4H7-F1
#
_cell.length_a   1.000
_cell.length_b   1.000
_cell.length_c   1.000
_cell.angle_alpha   90.00
_cell.angle_beta   90.00
_cell.angle_gamma   90.00
#
_symmetry.space_group_name_H-M   'P 1'
#
loop_
_entity.id
_entity.type
_entity.pdbx_description
1 polymer ?
#
loop_
_entity_poly.entity_id
_entity_poly.type
_entity_poly.pdbx_seq_one_letter_code
_entity_poly.pdbx_strand_id
1 'polypeptide(L)'
;MRGVLDVTVAYASERRQFGVPVGSFQAVQHLLAEAHCLMEGALSVALHASWGVDSLEPDDAVAAGRVAKAYCARAARTVCETAVQVHGGIGNTWDCLAHVYLRRALLSSQ
;
A
#
# COMPACT_ATOMS: atom_id res chain seq x y z
N MET A 1 1.13 0.43 5.20
CA MET A 1 0.76 0.94 3.85
C MET A 1 0.94 2.44 3.76
N ARG A 2 0.24 3.26 4.57
CA ARG A 2 0.36 4.73 4.53
C ARG A 2 1.80 5.25 4.51
N GLY A 3 2.62 4.83 5.47
CA GLY A 3 4.02 5.24 5.53
C GLY A 3 4.88 4.86 4.31
N VAL A 4 4.57 3.77 3.58
CA VAL A 4 5.32 3.43 2.34
C VAL A 4 4.84 4.27 1.15
N LEU A 5 3.54 4.59 1.09
CA LEU A 5 3.01 5.44 0.03
C LEU A 5 3.54 6.87 0.16
N ASP A 6 3.57 7.42 1.37
CA ASP A 6 4.05 8.78 1.64
C ASP A 6 5.51 8.97 1.21
N VAL A 7 6.41 8.05 1.60
CA VAL A 7 7.82 8.11 1.17
C VAL A 7 7.97 7.93 -0.34
N THR A 8 7.10 7.14 -0.97
CA THR A 8 7.13 6.93 -2.43
C THR A 8 6.68 8.17 -3.19
N VAL A 9 5.63 8.86 -2.73
CA VAL A 9 5.16 10.11 -3.32
C VAL A 9 6.22 11.20 -3.17
N ALA A 10 6.86 11.30 -2.01
CA ALA A 10 7.97 12.22 -1.78
C ALA A 10 9.13 11.96 -2.75
N TYR A 11 9.59 10.71 -2.86
CA TYR A 11 10.62 10.33 -3.81
C TYR A 11 10.25 10.66 -5.26
N ALA A 12 9.01 10.34 -5.67
CA ALA A 12 8.54 10.60 -7.03
C ALA A 12 8.49 12.11 -7.37
N SER A 13 8.29 12.95 -6.37
CA SER A 13 8.26 14.41 -6.51
C SER A 13 9.66 15.03 -6.59
N GLU A 14 10.66 14.42 -5.98
CA GLU A 14 12.04 14.93 -5.93
C GLU A 14 12.92 14.37 -7.04
N ARG A 15 12.80 13.07 -7.35
CA ARG A 15 13.65 12.38 -8.32
C ARG A 15 13.38 12.90 -9.72
N ARG A 16 14.42 13.36 -10.42
CA ARG A 16 14.32 13.86 -11.81
C ARG A 16 14.89 12.92 -12.87
N GLN A 17 14.12 12.59 -13.90
CA GLN A 17 14.58 11.91 -15.10
C GLN A 17 14.05 12.64 -16.34
N PHE A 18 14.84 12.66 -17.41
CA PHE A 18 14.48 13.40 -18.63
C PHE A 18 14.13 14.88 -18.37
N GLY A 19 14.81 15.50 -17.38
CA GLY A 19 14.64 16.90 -17.02
C GLY A 19 13.46 17.23 -16.09
N VAL A 20 12.54 16.29 -15.83
CA VAL A 20 11.33 16.50 -15.02
C VAL A 20 11.25 15.53 -13.84
N PRO A 21 10.49 15.85 -12.77
CA PRO A 21 10.20 14.89 -11.70
C PRO A 21 9.56 13.62 -12.23
N VAL A 22 9.94 12.44 -11.75
CA VAL A 22 9.39 11.17 -12.23
C VAL A 22 7.88 11.04 -11.97
N GLY A 23 7.37 11.70 -10.93
CA GLY A 23 5.94 11.79 -10.63
C GLY A 23 5.11 12.58 -11.65
N SER A 24 5.73 13.28 -12.62
CA SER A 24 4.98 13.92 -13.71
C SER A 24 4.62 12.96 -14.85
N PHE A 25 5.22 11.76 -14.89
CA PHE A 25 4.88 10.76 -15.90
C PHE A 25 3.58 10.05 -15.53
N GLN A 26 2.62 10.01 -16.47
CA GLN A 26 1.31 9.38 -16.25
C GLN A 26 1.41 7.94 -15.72
N ALA A 27 2.39 7.16 -16.21
CA ALA A 27 2.61 5.80 -15.74
C ALA A 27 2.88 5.73 -14.22
N VAL A 28 3.64 6.70 -13.68
CA VAL A 28 3.89 6.80 -12.23
C VAL A 28 2.65 7.32 -11.51
N GLN A 29 1.96 8.32 -12.08
CA GLN A 29 0.74 8.87 -11.48
C GLN A 29 -0.36 7.82 -11.32
N HIS A 30 -0.59 7.00 -12.35
CA HIS A 30 -1.58 5.93 -12.29
C HIS A 30 -1.23 4.89 -11.23
N LEU A 31 0.04 4.46 -11.16
CA LEU A 31 0.51 3.54 -10.13
C LEU A 31 0.26 4.08 -8.71
N LEU A 32 0.59 5.35 -8.48
CA LEU A 32 0.40 5.98 -7.17
C LEU A 32 -1.08 6.23 -6.83
N ALA A 33 -1.89 6.59 -7.82
CA ALA A 33 -3.34 6.75 -7.64
C ALA A 33 -4.01 5.41 -7.31
N GLU A 34 -3.67 4.34 -8.01
CA GLU A 34 -4.19 3.00 -7.74
C GLU A 34 -3.74 2.50 -6.36
N ALA A 35 -2.47 2.70 -6.00
CA ALA A 35 -1.96 2.38 -4.67
C ALA A 35 -2.69 3.16 -3.56
N HIS A 36 -3.04 4.42 -3.80
CA HIS A 36 -3.84 5.22 -2.88
C HIS A 36 -5.26 4.66 -2.72
N CYS A 37 -5.94 4.34 -3.82
CA CYS A 37 -7.27 3.72 -3.80
C CYS A 37 -7.28 2.40 -3.01
N LEU A 38 -6.27 1.54 -3.22
CA LEU A 38 -6.13 0.28 -2.48
C LEU A 38 -5.94 0.51 -0.97
N MET A 39 -5.15 1.51 -0.59
CA MET A 39 -4.94 1.87 0.80
C MET A 39 -6.23 2.35 1.48
N GLU A 40 -6.99 3.22 0.81
CA GLU A 40 -8.26 3.73 1.36
C GLU A 40 -9.32 2.62 1.43
N GLY A 41 -9.37 1.73 0.43
CA GLY A 41 -10.19 0.51 0.49
C GLY A 41 -9.82 -0.38 1.68
N ALA A 42 -8.53 -0.56 1.94
CA ALA A 42 -8.04 -1.36 3.06
C ALA A 42 -8.39 -0.73 4.42
N LEU A 43 -8.31 0.59 4.52
CA LEU A 43 -8.75 1.31 5.72
C LEU A 43 -10.26 1.13 5.95
N SER A 44 -11.07 1.27 4.89
CA SER A 44 -12.52 1.13 4.97
C SER A 44 -12.95 -0.24 5.50
N VAL A 45 -12.43 -1.34 4.92
CA VAL A 45 -12.78 -2.70 5.37
C VAL A 45 -12.25 -3.01 6.76
N ALA A 46 -11.08 -2.48 7.14
CA ALA A 46 -10.54 -2.64 8.49
C ALA A 46 -11.43 -1.94 9.53
N LEU A 47 -11.86 -0.71 9.25
CA LEU A 47 -12.77 0.03 10.12
C LEU A 47 -14.13 -0.66 10.24
N HIS A 48 -14.67 -1.18 9.13
CA HIS A 48 -15.92 -1.94 9.16
C HIS A 48 -15.79 -3.21 10.02
N ALA A 49 -14.69 -3.97 9.88
CA ALA A 49 -14.45 -5.14 10.71
C ALA A 49 -14.30 -4.78 12.20
N SER A 50 -13.58 -3.69 12.52
CA SER A 50 -13.44 -3.20 13.90
C SER A 50 -14.79 -2.80 14.50
N TRP A 51 -15.60 -2.02 13.77
CA TRP A 51 -16.95 -1.67 14.21
C TRP A 51 -17.86 -2.91 14.35
N GLY A 52 -17.69 -3.89 13.46
CA GLY A 52 -18.47 -5.12 13.44
C GLY A 52 -18.31 -5.95 14.71
N VAL A 53 -17.16 -5.90 15.38
CA VAL A 53 -16.94 -6.59 16.66
C VAL A 53 -17.93 -6.14 17.74
N ASP A 54 -18.28 -4.86 17.76
CA ASP A 54 -19.16 -4.29 18.79
C ASP A 54 -20.63 -4.27 18.37
N SER A 55 -20.92 -4.37 17.07
CA SER A 55 -22.23 -3.98 16.51
C SER A 55 -22.92 -5.05 15.66
N LEU A 56 -22.25 -6.13 15.28
CA LEU A 56 -22.81 -7.22 14.46
C LEU A 56 -22.97 -8.50 15.27
N GLU A 57 -23.83 -9.40 14.76
CA GLU A 57 -23.89 -10.76 15.28
C GLU A 57 -22.54 -11.48 15.09
N PRO A 58 -22.17 -12.44 15.96
CA PRO A 58 -20.84 -13.04 15.97
C PRO A 58 -20.37 -13.59 14.62
N ASP A 59 -21.24 -14.26 13.87
CA ASP A 59 -20.88 -14.84 12.57
C ASP A 59 -20.59 -13.76 11.50
N ASP A 60 -21.36 -12.67 11.52
CA ASP A 60 -21.18 -11.54 10.61
C ASP A 60 -19.92 -10.74 10.96
N ALA A 61 -19.63 -10.55 12.25
CA ALA A 61 -18.39 -9.93 12.71
C ALA A 61 -17.16 -10.74 12.29
N VAL A 62 -17.21 -12.07 12.41
CA VAL A 62 -16.15 -12.97 11.93
C VAL A 62 -16.00 -12.90 10.42
N ALA A 63 -17.10 -12.84 9.66
CA ALA A 63 -17.06 -12.68 8.20
C ALA A 63 -16.40 -11.34 7.78
N ALA A 64 -16.77 -10.23 8.42
CA ALA A 64 -16.15 -8.92 8.18
C ALA A 64 -14.64 -8.94 8.49
N GLY A 65 -14.23 -9.58 9.60
CA GLY A 65 -12.82 -9.77 9.94
C GLY A 65 -12.04 -10.56 8.89
N ARG A 66 -12.62 -11.62 8.32
CA ARG A 66 -12.00 -12.41 7.24
C ARG A 66 -11.82 -11.58 5.96
N VAL A 67 -12.83 -10.79 5.59
CA VAL A 67 -12.75 -9.87 4.45
C VAL A 67 -11.64 -8.85 4.67
N ALA A 68 -11.58 -8.23 5.85
CA ALA A 68 -10.52 -7.28 6.19
C ALA A 68 -9.13 -7.91 6.12
N LYS A 69 -8.90 -9.10 6.69
CA LYS A 69 -7.61 -9.81 6.59
C LYS A 69 -7.22 -10.05 5.13
N ALA A 70 -8.12 -10.60 4.33
CA ALA A 70 -7.84 -10.94 2.93
C ALA A 70 -7.54 -9.70 2.08
N TYR A 71 -8.37 -8.65 2.21
CA TYR A 71 -8.23 -7.43 1.41
C TYR A 71 -6.98 -6.65 1.82
N CYS A 72 -6.78 -6.38 3.12
CA CYS A 72 -5.64 -5.60 3.62
C CYS A 72 -4.31 -6.28 3.28
N ALA A 73 -4.24 -7.61 3.37
CA ALA A 73 -3.03 -8.35 3.05
C ALA A 73 -2.66 -8.25 1.56
N ARG A 74 -3.64 -8.36 0.66
CA ARG A 74 -3.44 -8.20 -0.78
C ARG A 74 -3.07 -6.76 -1.14
N ALA A 75 -3.82 -5.78 -0.62
CA ALA A 75 -3.56 -4.36 -0.84
C ALA A 75 -2.15 -3.98 -0.37
N ALA A 76 -1.74 -4.45 0.83
CA ALA A 76 -0.42 -4.14 1.37
C ALA A 76 0.71 -4.65 0.50
N ARG A 77 0.58 -5.86 -0.04
CA ARG A 77 1.54 -6.42 -0.98
C ARG A 77 1.64 -5.56 -2.23
N THR A 78 0.53 -5.31 -2.91
CA THR A 78 0.51 -4.52 -4.15
C THR A 78 1.07 -3.11 -3.95
N VAL A 79 0.67 -2.41 -2.88
CA VAL A 79 1.18 -1.06 -2.57
C VAL A 79 2.69 -1.08 -2.34
N CYS A 80 3.23 -2.09 -1.65
CA CYS A 80 4.67 -2.19 -1.40
C CYS A 80 5.45 -2.60 -2.66
N GLU A 81 4.91 -3.46 -3.52
CA GLU A 81 5.51 -3.80 -4.82
C GLU A 81 5.56 -2.57 -5.74
N THR A 82 4.46 -1.79 -5.80
CA THR A 82 4.41 -0.52 -6.53
C THR A 82 5.45 0.48 -5.99
N ALA A 83 5.61 0.57 -4.67
CA ALA A 83 6.62 1.44 -4.07
C ALA A 83 8.04 1.07 -4.53
N VAL A 84 8.39 -0.23 -4.53
CA VAL A 84 9.68 -0.69 -5.05
C VAL A 84 9.85 -0.34 -6.52
N GLN A 85 8.80 -0.52 -7.34
CA GLN A 85 8.82 -0.18 -8.76
C GLN A 85 9.06 1.30 -9.01
N VAL A 86 8.37 2.20 -8.28
CA VAL A 86 8.53 3.66 -8.42
C VAL A 86 9.92 4.11 -7.99
N HIS A 87 10.50 3.50 -6.96
CA HIS A 87 11.88 3.77 -6.55
C HIS A 87 12.91 3.22 -7.56
N GLY A 88 12.56 2.19 -8.33
CA GLY A 88 13.47 1.53 -9.25
C GLY A 88 14.55 0.74 -8.49
N GLY A 89 15.79 0.76 -8.98
CA GLY A 89 16.90 -0.02 -8.40
C GLY A 89 17.12 0.23 -6.91
N ILE A 90 17.09 1.50 -6.47
CA ILE A 90 17.26 1.86 -5.05
C ILE A 90 16.14 1.30 -4.16
N GLY A 91 14.98 0.97 -4.75
CA GLY A 91 13.86 0.29 -4.09
C GLY A 91 14.26 -1.00 -3.40
N ASN A 92 15.35 -1.64 -3.86
CA ASN A 92 15.90 -2.90 -3.37
C ASN A 92 17.20 -2.75 -2.56
N THR A 93 17.68 -1.53 -2.33
CA THR A 93 18.90 -1.26 -1.55
C THR A 93 18.57 -0.72 -0.17
N TRP A 94 19.59 -0.60 0.70
CA TRP A 94 19.44 -0.01 2.04
C TRP A 94 19.31 1.51 2.03
N ASP A 95 19.47 2.16 0.87
CA ASP A 95 19.31 3.61 0.72
C ASP A 95 17.83 4.03 0.80
N CYS A 96 16.90 3.08 0.66
CA CYS A 96 15.49 3.30 0.94
C CYS A 96 14.86 2.11 1.68
N LEU A 97 13.81 2.38 2.45
CA LEU A 97 13.14 1.33 3.24
C LEU A 97 12.02 0.60 2.49
N ALA A 98 11.79 0.86 1.19
CA ALA A 98 10.68 0.27 0.42
C ALA A 98 10.68 -1.27 0.47
N HIS A 99 11.83 -1.90 0.25
CA HIS A 99 12.00 -3.35 0.36
C HIS A 99 11.76 -3.92 1.78
N VAL A 100 11.97 -3.15 2.84
CA VAL A 100 11.64 -3.56 4.23
C VAL A 100 10.12 -3.65 4.40
N TYR A 101 9.38 -2.66 3.88
CA TYR A 101 7.92 -2.68 3.90
C TYR A 101 7.36 -3.86 3.11
N LEU A 102 7.93 -4.16 1.93
CA LEU A 102 7.54 -5.30 1.13
C LEU A 102 7.73 -6.63 1.87
N ARG A 103 8.87 -6.85 2.52
CA ARG A 103 9.10 -8.06 3.34
C ARG A 103 8.05 -8.23 4.43
N ARG A 104 7.66 -7.15 5.12
CA ARG A 104 6.61 -7.17 6.14
C ARG A 104 5.22 -7.47 5.56
N ALA A 105 4.92 -6.90 4.40
CA ALA A 105 3.67 -7.17 3.69
C ALA A 105 3.56 -8.65 3.31
N LEU A 106 4.62 -9.24 2.74
CA LEU A 106 4.66 -10.65 2.34
C LEU A 106 4.45 -11.61 3.52
N LEU A 107 4.96 -11.29 4.71
CA LEU A 107 4.69 -12.08 5.92
C LEU A 107 3.20 -12.03 6.31
N SER A 108 2.56 -10.88 6.12
CA SER A 108 1.15 -10.68 6.46
C SER A 108 0.18 -11.24 5.41
N SER A 109 0.70 -11.60 4.23
CA SER A 109 -0.04 -12.20 3.11
C SER A 109 -0.16 -13.72 3.19
N GLN A 110 0.53 -14.37 4.12
CA GLN A 110 0.34 -15.78 4.45
C GLN A 110 -0.84 -15.98 5.39
#